data_AF-A0A377CXF5-F1
#
_entry.id   AF-A0A377CXF5-F1
#
_cell.length_a   1.000
_cell.length_b   1.000
_cell.length_c   1.000
_cell.angle_alpha   90.00
_cell.angle_beta   90.00
_cell.angle_gamma   90.00
#
_symmetry.space_group_name_H-M   'P 1'
#
loop_
_entity.id
_entity.type
_entity.pdbx_description
1 polymer ?
#
loop_
_entity_poly.entity_id
_entity_poly.type
_entity_poly.pdbx_seq_one_letter_code
_entity_poly.pdbx_strand_id
1 'polypeptide(L)'
;MFRKKAVISLKDVDSIYKIPGLLKSQGLDDYICKRFSLNCPEANLSEWEQVIFEEANPVSEVTIGMVGKYIELPDAYKSVIEALKHGG
;
A
#
# COMPACT_ATOMS: atom_id res chain seq x y z
N MET A 1 9.69 18.58 21.62
CA MET A 1 9.20 19.49 20.56
C MET A 1 9.32 18.75 19.23
N PHE A 2 8.20 18.37 18.59
CA PHE A 2 8.24 17.62 17.32
C PHE A 2 8.84 18.50 16.21
N ARG A 3 9.76 17.94 15.40
CA ARG A 3 10.30 18.65 14.22
C ARG A 3 9.18 18.73 13.18
N LYS A 4 8.91 19.91 12.63
CA LYS A 4 7.83 20.12 11.63
C LYS A 4 7.89 19.18 10.42
N LYS A 5 9.10 18.73 10.03
CA LYS A 5 9.32 17.77 8.94
C LYS A 5 8.99 16.31 9.28
N ALA A 6 8.68 15.99 10.54
CA ALA A 6 8.30 14.66 11.00
C ALA A 6 6.78 14.53 11.23
N VAL A 7 6.01 15.53 10.80
CA VAL A 7 4.54 15.51 10.82
C VAL A 7 4.09 15.09 9.43
N ILE A 8 3.55 13.88 9.33
CA ILE A 8 3.14 13.25 8.07
C ILE A 8 1.62 13.16 8.04
N SER A 9 1.02 13.64 6.96
CA SER A 9 -0.42 13.56 6.72
C SER A 9 -0.75 12.26 5.98
N LEU A 10 -1.45 11.34 6.63
CA LEU A 10 -2.05 10.16 6.01
C LEU A 10 -3.53 10.44 5.77
N LYS A 11 -3.86 10.87 4.55
CA LYS A 11 -5.25 10.99 4.11
C LYS A 11 -5.81 9.61 3.78
N ASP A 12 -7.13 9.46 3.84
CA ASP A 12 -7.79 8.26 3.37
C ASP A 12 -7.44 8.01 1.89
N VAL A 13 -7.08 6.77 1.59
CA VAL A 13 -6.75 6.30 0.25
C VAL A 13 -7.71 5.18 -0.14
N ASP A 14 -8.03 5.16 -1.42
CA ASP A 14 -8.84 4.14 -2.08
C ASP A 14 -8.11 2.80 -2.24
N SER A 15 -6.77 2.81 -2.20
CA SER A 15 -5.94 1.61 -2.28
C SER A 15 -4.75 1.68 -1.32
N ILE A 16 -4.51 0.58 -0.61
CA ILE A 16 -3.38 0.44 0.33
C ILE A 16 -2.02 0.54 -0.39
N TYR A 17 -1.97 0.19 -1.69
CA TYR A 17 -0.77 0.22 -2.50
C TYR A 17 -0.26 1.66 -2.76
N LYS A 18 -1.11 2.68 -2.56
CA LYS A 18 -0.75 4.11 -2.70
C LYS A 18 -0.03 4.68 -1.48
N ILE A 19 -0.09 4.00 -0.32
CA ILE A 19 0.48 4.50 0.94
C ILE A 19 2.00 4.71 0.83
N PRO A 20 2.82 3.78 0.31
CA PRO A 20 4.26 3.99 0.15
C PRO A 20 4.60 5.26 -0.64
N GLY A 21 3.89 5.51 -1.75
CA GLY A 21 4.07 6.73 -2.56
C GLY A 21 3.72 8.01 -1.81
N LEU A 22 2.63 8.01 -1.02
CA LEU A 22 2.25 9.16 -0.19
C LEU A 22 3.28 9.47 0.90
N LEU A 23 3.83 8.44 1.54
CA LEU A 23 4.87 8.60 2.57
C LEU A 23 6.18 9.11 1.96
N LYS A 24 6.59 8.55 0.81
CA LYS A 24 7.76 9.00 0.04
C LYS A 24 7.60 10.45 -0.41
N SER A 25 6.42 10.85 -0.92
CA SER A 25 6.16 12.23 -1.38
C SER A 25 6.29 13.29 -0.26
N GLN A 26 6.15 12.87 1.00
CA GLN A 26 6.32 13.73 2.16
C GLN A 26 7.74 13.67 2.75
N GLY A 27 8.65 12.89 2.14
CA GLY A 27 10.05 12.76 2.54
C GLY A 27 10.25 12.03 3.87
N LEU A 28 9.34 11.12 4.22
CA LEU A 28 9.44 10.36 5.47
C LEU A 28 10.64 9.39 5.46
N ASP A 29 10.84 8.68 4.36
CA ASP A 29 11.96 7.79 4.11
C ASP A 29 13.30 8.52 4.19
N ASP A 30 13.40 9.67 3.53
CA ASP A 30 14.56 10.57 3.60
C ASP A 30 14.87 11.03 5.04
N TYR A 31 13.82 11.39 5.78
CA TYR A 31 13.95 11.81 7.18
C TYR A 31 14.47 10.66 8.05
N ILE A 32 13.98 9.44 7.82
CA ILE A 32 14.42 8.23 8.52
C ILE A 32 15.88 7.89 8.18
N CYS A 33 16.26 7.81 6.90
CA CYS A 33 17.65 7.53 6.50
C CYS A 33 18.61 8.58 7.08
N LYS A 34 18.27 9.88 7.02
CA LYS A 34 19.09 10.95 7.62
C LYS A 34 19.22 10.83 9.14
N ARG A 35 18.14 10.44 9.83
CA ARG A 35 18.14 10.31 11.30
C ARG A 35 18.99 9.12 11.76
N PHE A 36 19.02 8.04 10.99
CA PHE A 36 19.81 6.84 11.28
C PHE A 36 21.19 6.84 10.61
N SER A 37 21.58 7.93 9.94
CA SER A 37 22.85 8.04 9.20
C SER A 37 23.04 6.89 8.19
N LEU A 38 21.95 6.47 7.54
CA LEU A 38 21.97 5.44 6.52
C LEU A 38 22.23 6.08 5.15
N ASN A 39 23.23 5.56 4.43
CA ASN A 39 23.45 5.92 3.03
C ASN A 39 22.66 4.93 2.15
N CYS A 40 21.44 5.32 1.81
CA CYS A 40 20.47 4.50 1.08
C CYS A 40 20.21 5.12 -0.31
N PRO A 41 20.06 4.32 -1.38
CA PRO A 41 19.56 4.83 -2.65
C PRO A 41 18.09 5.27 -2.51
N GLU A 42 17.60 6.07 -3.46
CA GLU A 42 16.20 6.47 -3.47
C GLU A 42 15.27 5.25 -3.58
N ALA A 43 14.16 5.26 -2.85
CA ALA A 43 13.20 4.16 -2.88
C ALA A 43 12.62 3.99 -4.29
N ASN A 44 12.87 2.83 -4.91
CA ASN A 44 12.22 2.43 -6.14
C ASN A 44 10.82 1.90 -5.82
N LEU A 45 9.78 2.57 -6.33
CA LEU A 45 8.38 2.21 -6.12
C LEU A 45 7.71 1.65 -7.39
N SER A 46 8.47 1.31 -8.44
CA SER A 46 7.89 0.85 -9.72
C SER A 46 6.99 -0.38 -9.57
N GLU A 47 7.29 -1.30 -8.66
CA GLU A 47 6.42 -2.46 -8.38
C GLU A 47 5.07 -2.03 -7.78
N TRP A 48 5.07 -1.04 -6.88
CA TRP A 48 3.84 -0.51 -6.29
C TRP A 48 3.03 0.27 -7.31
N GLU A 49 3.70 1.05 -8.17
CA GLU A 49 3.08 1.76 -9.28
C GLU A 49 2.43 0.79 -10.27
N GLN A 50 3.07 -0.35 -10.54
CA GLN A 50 2.53 -1.41 -11.39
C GLN A 50 1.25 -2.01 -10.79
N VAL A 51 1.25 -2.35 -9.49
CA VAL A 51 0.05 -2.89 -8.82
C VAL A 51 -1.11 -1.89 -8.84
N ILE A 52 -0.83 -0.60 -8.58
CA ILE A 52 -1.85 0.46 -8.67
C ILE A 52 -2.39 0.57 -10.10
N PHE A 53 -1.53 0.43 -11.10
CA PHE A 53 -1.92 0.50 -12.50
C PHE A 53 -2.82 -0.68 -12.90
N GLU A 54 -2.46 -1.91 -12.50
CA GLU A 54 -3.25 -3.11 -12.75
C GLU A 54 -4.61 -3.05 -12.03
N GLU A 55 -4.62 -2.63 -10.77
CA GLU A 55 -5.85 -2.43 -9.99
C GLU A 55 -6.78 -1.38 -10.60
N ALA A 56 -6.22 -0.32 -11.19
CA ALA A 56 -6.99 0.76 -11.82
C ALA A 56 -7.48 0.42 -13.24
N ASN A 57 -6.91 -0.59 -13.91
CA ASN A 57 -7.18 -0.91 -15.32
C ASN A 57 -7.52 -2.40 -15.52
N PRO A 58 -8.59 -2.93 -14.90
CA PRO A 58 -8.99 -4.32 -15.11
C PRO A 58 -9.49 -4.54 -16.55
N VAL A 59 -9.02 -5.63 -17.18
CA VAL A 59 -9.43 -6.00 -18.54
C VAL A 59 -10.81 -6.67 -18.55
N SER A 60 -11.15 -7.37 -17.47
CA SER A 60 -12.40 -8.11 -17.31
C SER A 60 -12.77 -8.25 -15.84
N GLU A 61 -14.06 -8.40 -15.55
CA GLU A 61 -14.57 -8.62 -14.20
C GLU A 61 -15.06 -10.06 -14.05
N VAL A 62 -14.70 -10.72 -12.93
CA VAL A 62 -15.16 -12.07 -12.60
C VAL A 62 -15.73 -12.12 -11.19
N THR A 63 -16.81 -12.86 -11.01
CA THR A 63 -17.45 -13.05 -9.70
C THR A 63 -16.98 -14.36 -9.08
N ILE A 64 -16.27 -14.28 -7.96
CA ILE A 64 -15.79 -15.44 -7.19
C ILE A 64 -16.62 -15.58 -5.91
N GLY A 65 -17.31 -16.70 -5.74
CA GLY A 65 -18.06 -17.01 -4.51
C GLY A 65 -17.14 -17.54 -3.41
N MET A 66 -16.96 -16.81 -2.31
CA MET A 66 -16.20 -17.28 -1.15
C MET A 66 -17.11 -18.04 -0.17
N VAL A 67 -16.86 -19.34 0.02
CA VAL A 67 -17.61 -20.18 0.98
C VAL A 67 -16.82 -20.28 2.28
N GLY A 68 -17.23 -19.53 3.30
CA GLY A 68 -16.59 -19.48 4.61
C GLY A 68 -17.53 -19.81 5.75
N LYS A 69 -16.98 -20.29 6.88
CA LYS A 69 -17.75 -20.53 8.11
C LYS A 69 -17.99 -19.24 8.90
N TYR A 70 -17.09 -18.26 8.78
CA TYR A 70 -17.11 -16.99 9.51
C TYR A 70 -17.07 -15.80 8.54
N ILE A 71 -18.10 -15.67 7.73
CA ILE A 71 -18.19 -14.65 6.66
C ILE A 71 -18.36 -13.24 7.25
N GLU A 72 -18.84 -13.14 8.49
CA GLU A 72 -19.07 -11.88 9.21
C GLU A 72 -17.78 -11.16 9.64
N LEU A 73 -16.63 -11.83 9.59
CA LEU A 73 -15.32 -11.23 9.88
C LEU A 73 -14.44 -11.24 8.63
N PRO A 74 -14.50 -10.21 7.77
CA PRO A 74 -13.70 -10.13 6.54
C PRO A 74 -12.19 -10.28 6.80
N ASP A 75 -11.73 -9.80 7.95
CA ASP A 75 -10.32 -9.91 8.36
C ASP A 75 -9.84 -11.37 8.52
N ALA A 76 -10.75 -12.32 8.81
CA ALA A 76 -10.41 -13.74 8.86
C ALA A 76 -9.93 -14.29 7.50
N TYR A 77 -10.30 -13.61 6.41
CA TYR A 77 -9.97 -13.99 5.03
C TYR A 77 -9.12 -12.95 4.31
N LYS A 78 -8.54 -11.98 5.03
CA LYS A 78 -7.79 -10.87 4.44
C LYS A 78 -6.68 -11.35 3.50
N SER A 79 -5.88 -12.32 3.93
CA SER A 79 -4.82 -12.89 3.10
C SER A 79 -5.34 -13.62 1.86
N VAL A 80 -6.51 -14.26 1.94
CA VAL A 80 -7.14 -14.95 0.80
C VAL A 80 -7.66 -13.93 -0.22
N ILE A 81 -8.31 -12.87 0.26
CA ILE A 81 -8.81 -11.78 -0.58
C ILE A 81 -7.64 -11.08 -1.29
N GLU A 82 -6.55 -10.76 -0.59
CA GLU A 82 -5.38 -10.15 -1.22
C GLU A 82 -4.69 -11.09 -2.21
N ALA A 83 -4.65 -12.40 -1.95
CA ALA A 83 -4.13 -13.37 -2.92
C ALA A 83 -4.99 -13.43 -4.20
N LEU A 84 -6.32 -13.35 -4.08
CA LEU A 84 -7.22 -13.29 -5.23
C LEU A 84 -7.04 -11.99 -6.02
N LYS A 85 -6.86 -10.85 -5.35
CA LYS A 85 -6.56 -9.56 -5.99
C LYS A 85 -5.23 -9.56 -6.73
N HIS A 86 -4.19 -10.19 -6.17
CA HIS A 86 -2.90 -10.31 -6.84
C HIS A 86 -2.90 -11.30 -8.01
N GLY A 87 -3.84 -12.25 -8.04
CA GLY A 87 -3.90 -13.29 -9.05
C GLY A 87 -4.79 -12.97 -10.26
N GLY A 88 -5.64 -11.94 -10.16
CA GLY A 88 -6.53 -11.48 -11.22
C GLY A 88 -5.96 -10.27 -11.94
#